data_AF-A0A1S3XNT9-F1
#
_entry.id   AF-A0A1S3XNT9-F1
#
_cell.length_a   1.000
_cell.length_b   1.000
_cell.length_c   1.000
_cell.angle_alpha   90.00
_cell.angle_beta   90.00
_cell.angle_gamma   90.00
#
_symmetry.space_group_name_H-M   'P 1'
#
loop_
_entity.id
_entity.type
_entity.pdbx_description
1 polymer ?
#
loop_
_entity_poly.entity_id
_entity_poly.type
_entity_poly.pdbx_seq_one_letter_code
_entity_poly.pdbx_strand_id
1 'polypeptide(L)'
;MDPTAIIEHLKKMFCTQSRTTRYQLSKALFGSKLTGNSPVGPYVNHMIDLIEELEKLGCKLGKKLSQDLILQSLSESFSQFVINFNMHKMDCDLHEMLNMLIDYENQLASEKEKGTIMLVRNSSKKKGKGKYKPKKKHTAPKGGVTKPKGKGGKANQSDAECFHY
;
A
#
# COMPACT_ATOMS: atom_id res chain seq x y z
N MET A 1 -9.82 9.83 57.31
CA MET A 1 -9.90 10.29 55.91
C MET A 1 -11.35 10.62 55.63
N ASP A 2 -11.63 11.82 55.13
CA ASP A 2 -12.98 12.23 54.73
C ASP A 2 -13.44 11.43 53.49
N PRO A 3 -14.62 10.78 53.50
CA PRO A 3 -15.14 10.03 52.36
C PRO A 3 -15.23 10.85 51.07
N THR A 4 -15.52 12.15 51.17
CA THR A 4 -15.62 13.04 50.00
C THR A 4 -14.26 13.22 49.33
N ALA A 5 -13.21 13.45 50.11
CA ALA A 5 -11.84 13.54 49.62
C ALA A 5 -11.36 12.25 48.90
N ILE A 6 -11.77 11.07 49.37
CA ILE A 6 -11.46 9.79 48.69
C ILE A 6 -12.16 9.71 47.34
N ILE A 7 -13.45 10.06 47.27
CA ILE A 7 -14.24 10.05 46.03
C ILE A 7 -13.65 11.03 45.00
N GLU A 8 -13.28 12.24 45.42
CA GLU A 8 -12.65 13.24 44.54
C GLU A 8 -11.30 12.76 44.00
N HIS A 9 -10.47 12.16 44.85
CA HIS A 9 -9.19 11.62 44.44
C HIS A 9 -9.35 10.50 43.40
N LEU A 10 -10.27 9.55 43.65
CA LEU A 10 -10.58 8.47 42.71
C LEU A 10 -11.09 9.04 41.38
N LYS A 11 -12.05 9.97 41.41
CA LYS A 11 -12.55 10.64 40.20
C LYS A 11 -11.41 11.28 39.41
N LYS A 12 -10.51 12.00 40.07
CA LYS A 12 -9.35 12.65 39.42
C LYS A 12 -8.43 11.62 38.77
N MET A 13 -8.13 10.50 39.45
CA MET A 13 -7.30 9.43 38.89
C MET A 13 -7.96 8.76 37.68
N PHE A 14 -9.23 8.34 37.79
CA PHE A 14 -9.97 7.70 36.70
C PHE A 14 -10.14 8.64 35.48
N CYS A 15 -10.45 9.92 35.71
CA CYS A 15 -10.51 10.91 34.63
C CYS A 15 -9.16 11.10 33.94
N THR A 16 -8.07 11.16 34.69
CA THR A 16 -6.71 11.28 34.14
C THR A 16 -6.35 10.05 33.31
N GLN A 17 -6.65 8.85 33.83
CA GLN A 17 -6.45 7.60 33.11
C GLN A 17 -7.24 7.56 31.80
N SER A 18 -8.53 7.91 31.84
CA SER A 18 -9.38 7.99 30.64
C SER A 18 -8.82 8.97 29.61
N ARG A 19 -8.36 10.16 30.03
CA ARG A 19 -7.75 11.14 29.12
C ARG A 19 -6.50 10.60 28.46
N THR A 20 -5.61 9.95 29.21
CA THR A 20 -4.37 9.37 28.69
C THR A 20 -4.66 8.24 27.71
N THR A 21 -5.54 7.29 28.08
CA THR A 21 -5.90 6.16 27.21
C THR A 21 -6.51 6.66 25.89
N ARG A 22 -7.47 7.57 25.96
CA ARG A 22 -8.09 8.18 24.77
C ARG A 22 -7.07 8.85 23.87
N TYR A 23 -6.11 9.59 24.44
CA TYR A 23 -5.05 10.23 23.68
C TYR A 23 -4.17 9.20 22.96
N GLN A 24 -3.77 8.12 23.62
CA GLN A 24 -2.94 7.08 22.99
C GLN A 24 -3.67 6.35 21.86
N LEU A 25 -4.94 5.99 22.07
CA LEU A 25 -5.76 5.36 21.03
C LEU A 25 -5.99 6.29 19.84
N SER A 26 -6.28 7.57 20.11
CA SER A 26 -6.39 8.58 19.05
C SER A 26 -5.08 8.68 18.28
N LYS A 27 -3.94 8.80 18.98
CA LYS A 27 -2.62 8.88 18.35
C LYS A 27 -2.34 7.66 17.48
N ALA A 28 -2.69 6.46 17.94
CA ALA A 28 -2.55 5.23 17.16
C ALA A 28 -3.44 5.24 15.91
N LEU A 29 -4.72 5.62 16.05
CA LEU A 29 -5.68 5.65 14.96
C LEU A 29 -5.30 6.67 13.88
N PHE A 30 -5.10 7.94 14.26
CA PHE A 30 -4.78 9.03 13.32
C PHE A 30 -3.36 8.91 12.73
N GLY A 31 -2.45 8.24 13.44
CA GLY A 31 -1.09 7.97 12.96
C GLY A 31 -0.94 6.69 12.14
N SER A 32 -2.00 5.89 12.01
CA SER A 32 -1.94 4.59 11.34
C SER A 32 -1.80 4.76 9.82
N LYS A 33 -0.92 3.94 9.23
CA LYS A 33 -0.75 3.81 7.78
C LYS A 33 -0.47 2.35 7.42
N LEU A 34 -1.16 1.85 6.41
CA LEU A 34 -0.90 0.51 5.87
C LEU A 34 0.46 0.53 5.17
N THR A 35 1.39 -0.29 5.65
CA THR A 35 2.68 -0.47 4.96
C THR A 35 2.49 -1.35 3.73
N GLY A 36 3.22 -1.09 2.65
CA GLY A 36 2.95 -1.71 1.34
C GLY A 36 3.04 -3.23 1.26
N ASN A 37 3.58 -3.90 2.29
CA ASN A 37 3.70 -5.36 2.36
C ASN A 37 2.79 -5.99 3.43
N SER A 38 2.06 -5.19 4.21
CA SER A 38 1.16 -5.71 5.25
C SER A 38 -0.18 -6.12 4.64
N PRO A 39 -0.78 -7.24 5.07
CA PRO A 39 -2.10 -7.64 4.62
C PRO A 39 -3.16 -6.65 5.11
N VAL A 40 -4.10 -6.27 4.25
CA VAL A 40 -5.11 -5.25 4.56
C VAL A 40 -6.09 -5.71 5.65
N GLY A 41 -6.43 -7.00 5.67
CA GLY A 41 -7.41 -7.56 6.62
C GLY A 41 -7.06 -7.32 8.09
N PRO A 42 -5.92 -7.84 8.59
CA PRO A 42 -5.48 -7.62 9.96
C PRO A 42 -5.28 -6.14 10.30
N TYR A 43 -4.81 -5.35 9.34
CA TYR A 43 -4.59 -3.92 9.52
C TYR A 43 -5.89 -3.15 9.74
N VAL A 44 -6.88 -3.35 8.88
CA VAL A 44 -8.18 -2.67 8.98
C VAL A 44 -8.93 -3.16 10.21
N ASN A 45 -8.86 -4.45 10.54
CA ASN A 45 -9.46 -4.97 11.77
C ASN A 45 -8.88 -4.25 13.01
N HIS A 46 -7.56 -4.04 13.05
CA HIS A 46 -6.93 -3.27 14.14
C HIS A 46 -7.43 -1.82 14.20
N MET A 47 -7.68 -1.17 13.05
CA MET A 47 -8.27 0.17 13.05
C MET A 47 -9.70 0.19 13.60
N ILE A 48 -10.51 -0.83 13.28
CA ILE A 48 -11.86 -0.99 13.84
C ILE A 48 -11.78 -1.15 15.36
N ASP A 49 -10.89 -2.00 15.86
CA ASP A 49 -10.67 -2.19 17.30
C ASP A 49 -10.36 -0.86 18.00
N LEU A 50 -9.46 -0.04 17.44
CA LEU A 50 -9.12 1.29 17.97
C LEU A 50 -10.32 2.24 18.01
N ILE A 51 -11.16 2.21 16.97
CA ILE A 51 -12.38 3.03 16.89
C ILE A 51 -13.36 2.59 17.98
N GLU A 52 -13.64 1.30 18.12
CA GLU A 52 -14.53 0.78 19.15
C GLU A 52 -14.03 1.07 20.57
N GLU A 53 -12.72 0.99 20.81
CA GLU A 53 -12.13 1.36 22.10
C GLU A 53 -12.29 2.86 22.41
N LEU A 54 -12.16 3.73 21.41
CA LEU A 54 -12.44 5.16 21.56
C LEU A 54 -13.92 5.41 21.88
N GLU A 55 -14.84 4.69 21.23
CA GLU A 55 -16.27 4.80 21.51
C GLU A 55 -16.63 4.37 22.94
N LYS A 56 -16.00 3.30 23.45
CA LYS A 56 -16.13 2.87 24.86
C LYS A 56 -15.67 3.94 25.85
N LEU A 57 -14.73 4.80 25.45
CA LEU A 57 -14.27 5.97 26.23
C LEU A 57 -15.12 7.23 25.99
N GLY A 58 -16.26 7.11 25.30
CA GLY A 58 -17.19 8.21 25.02
C GLY A 58 -16.81 9.06 23.81
N CYS A 59 -15.81 8.68 23.02
CA CYS A 59 -15.35 9.40 21.83
C CYS A 59 -15.94 8.77 20.58
N LYS A 60 -17.12 9.24 20.17
CA LYS A 60 -17.80 8.75 18.96
C LYS A 60 -17.29 9.49 17.74
N LEU A 61 -16.69 8.76 16.79
CA LEU A 61 -16.20 9.34 15.53
C LEU A 61 -17.32 9.45 14.48
N GLY A 62 -18.30 8.55 14.54
CA GLY A 62 -19.37 8.46 13.55
C GLY A 62 -18.93 7.70 12.30
N LYS A 63 -19.89 6.97 11.70
CA LYS A 63 -19.65 6.02 10.60
C LYS A 63 -18.79 6.59 9.47
N LYS A 64 -19.15 7.78 8.97
CA LYS A 64 -18.48 8.40 7.83
C LYS A 64 -17.02 8.76 8.11
N LEU A 65 -16.74 9.36 9.27
CA LEU A 65 -15.37 9.71 9.64
C LEU A 65 -14.52 8.45 9.86
N SER A 66 -15.09 7.41 10.46
CA SER A 66 -14.41 6.12 10.64
C SER A 66 -14.01 5.50 9.30
N GLN A 67 -14.91 5.53 8.31
CA GLN A 67 -14.63 5.10 6.94
C GLN A 67 -13.54 5.95 6.29
N ASP A 68 -13.65 7.28 6.37
CA ASP A 68 -12.67 8.23 5.80
C ASP A 68 -11.28 8.03 6.42
N LEU A 69 -11.19 7.66 7.70
CA LEU A 69 -9.95 7.32 8.40
C LEU A 69 -9.32 6.03 7.91
N ILE A 70 -10.12 5.01 7.62
CA ILE A 70 -9.61 3.76 7.03
C ILE A 70 -9.14 4.03 5.60
N LEU A 71 -9.94 4.70 4.77
CA LEU A 71 -9.59 4.95 3.37
C LEU A 71 -8.30 5.77 3.22
N GLN A 72 -8.10 6.81 4.03
CA GLN A 72 -6.88 7.63 3.98
C GLN A 72 -5.63 6.91 4.47
N SER A 73 -5.78 5.82 5.24
CA SER A 73 -4.67 5.10 5.83
C SER A 73 -4.12 3.99 4.92
N LEU A 74 -4.91 3.59 3.91
CA LEU A 74 -4.51 2.60 2.92
C LEU A 74 -3.30 3.06 2.10
N SER A 75 -2.57 2.07 1.56
CA SER A 75 -1.45 2.31 0.66
C SER A 75 -1.92 2.62 -0.77
N GLU A 76 -1.04 3.19 -1.59
CA GLU A 76 -1.35 3.64 -2.96
C GLU A 76 -1.89 2.52 -3.88
N SER A 77 -1.59 1.25 -3.59
CA SER A 77 -2.15 0.10 -4.34
C SER A 77 -3.68 0.00 -4.25
N PHE A 78 -4.29 0.65 -3.27
CA PHE A 78 -5.74 0.70 -3.06
C PHE A 78 -6.39 1.96 -3.66
N SER A 79 -5.68 2.80 -4.41
CA SER A 79 -6.24 4.07 -4.93
C SER A 79 -7.48 3.88 -5.81
N GLN A 80 -7.52 2.83 -6.65
CA GLN A 80 -8.71 2.50 -7.44
C GLN A 80 -9.91 2.11 -6.58
N PHE A 81 -9.68 1.35 -5.50
CA PHE A 81 -10.73 1.02 -4.53
C PHE A 81 -11.29 2.29 -3.89
N VAL A 82 -10.43 3.22 -3.46
CA VAL A 82 -10.85 4.48 -2.82
C VAL A 82 -11.70 5.34 -3.76
N ILE A 83 -11.29 5.47 -5.03
CA ILE A 83 -12.06 6.20 -6.05
C ILE A 83 -13.44 5.54 -6.22
N ASN A 84 -13.48 4.23 -6.39
CA ASN A 84 -14.72 3.48 -6.58
C ASN A 84 -15.67 3.62 -5.36
N PHE A 85 -15.13 3.47 -4.15
CA PHE A 85 -15.88 3.61 -2.90
C PHE A 85 -16.55 5.00 -2.80
N ASN A 86 -15.78 6.06 -3.08
CA ASN A 86 -16.25 7.44 -3.01
C ASN A 86 -17.28 7.77 -4.10
N MET A 87 -17.08 7.27 -5.32
CA MET A 87 -18.00 7.52 -6.44
C MET A 87 -19.36 6.85 -6.25
N HIS A 88 -19.36 5.61 -5.74
CA HIS A 88 -20.60 4.84 -5.57
C HIS A 88 -21.33 5.11 -4.27
N LYS A 89 -20.81 5.98 -3.39
CA LYS A 89 -21.39 6.30 -2.08
C LYS A 89 -21.82 5.04 -1.33
N MET A 90 -20.92 4.06 -1.26
CA MET A 90 -21.20 2.77 -0.66
C MET A 90 -21.61 2.97 0.81
N ASP A 91 -22.90 2.75 1.11
CA ASP A 91 -23.41 2.80 2.47
C ASP A 91 -23.26 1.42 3.10
N CYS A 92 -22.06 1.13 3.60
CA CYS A 92 -21.72 -0.14 4.25
C CYS A 92 -21.19 0.09 5.67
N ASP A 93 -21.29 -0.86 6.59
CA ASP A 93 -20.60 -0.76 7.88
C ASP A 93 -19.07 -1.02 7.76
N LEU A 94 -18.35 -0.94 8.89
CA LEU A 94 -16.90 -1.11 8.90
C LEU A 94 -16.46 -2.55 8.62
N HIS A 95 -17.22 -3.55 9.03
CA HIS A 95 -16.92 -4.96 8.76
C HIS A 95 -17.25 -5.33 7.31
N GLU A 96 -18.30 -4.76 6.75
CA GLU A 96 -18.58 -4.87 5.31
C GLU A 96 -17.45 -4.22 4.49
N MET A 97 -16.98 -3.02 4.89
CA MET A 97 -15.82 -2.38 4.27
C MET A 97 -14.56 -3.25 4.36
N LEU A 98 -14.30 -3.87 5.53
CA LEU A 98 -13.20 -4.80 5.73
C LEU A 98 -13.26 -5.97 4.73
N ASN A 99 -14.42 -6.61 4.57
CA ASN A 99 -14.59 -7.71 3.63
C ASN A 99 -14.33 -7.28 2.18
N MET A 100 -14.86 -6.12 1.77
CA MET A 100 -14.61 -5.57 0.43
C MET A 100 -13.12 -5.29 0.18
N LEU A 101 -12.39 -4.80 1.18
CA LEU A 101 -10.95 -4.55 1.07
C LEU A 101 -10.15 -5.85 0.95
N ILE A 102 -10.53 -6.89 1.70
CA ILE A 102 -9.92 -8.23 1.60
C ILE A 102 -10.17 -8.82 0.21
N ASP A 103 -11.40 -8.74 -0.29
CA ASP A 103 -11.74 -9.24 -1.63
C ASP A 103 -10.95 -8.51 -2.72
N TYR A 104 -10.80 -7.19 -2.58
CA TYR A 104 -9.99 -6.39 -3.50
C TYR A 104 -8.50 -6.75 -3.45
N GLU A 105 -7.92 -6.96 -2.26
CA GLU A 105 -6.54 -7.42 -2.10
C GLU A 105 -6.31 -8.78 -2.78
N ASN A 106 -7.25 -9.72 -2.62
CA ASN A 106 -7.20 -11.03 -3.28
C ASN A 106 -7.28 -10.94 -4.81
N GLN A 107 -8.10 -10.02 -5.33
CA GLN A 107 -8.19 -9.76 -6.77
C GLN A 107 -6.86 -9.23 -7.32
N LEU A 108 -6.25 -8.24 -6.64
CA LEU A 108 -4.94 -7.70 -7.00
C LEU A 108 -3.84 -8.78 -7.01
N ALA A 109 -3.87 -9.72 -6.06
CA ALA A 109 -2.93 -10.83 -6.02
C ALA A 109 -3.11 -11.76 -7.24
N SER A 110 -4.36 -12.08 -7.60
CA SER A 110 -4.67 -12.96 -8.74
C SER A 110 -4.28 -12.36 -10.09
N GLU A 111 -4.37 -11.04 -10.26
CA GLU A 111 -3.98 -10.34 -11.48
C GLU A 111 -2.47 -10.38 -11.71
N LYS A 112 -1.68 -10.20 -10.64
CA LYS A 112 -0.22 -10.31 -10.70
C LYS A 112 0.22 -11.72 -11.10
N GLU A 113 -0.48 -12.75 -10.64
CA GLU A 113 -0.21 -14.14 -11.01
C GLU A 113 -0.52 -14.39 -12.50
N LYS A 114 -1.67 -13.93 -12.98
CA LYS A 114 -2.08 -14.04 -14.39
C LYS A 114 -1.11 -13.31 -15.34
N GLY A 115 -0.67 -12.10 -14.98
CA GLY A 115 0.34 -11.35 -15.74
C GLY A 115 1.69 -12.06 -15.81
N THR A 116 2.09 -12.74 -14.73
CA THR A 116 3.33 -13.53 -14.68
C THR A 116 3.23 -14.79 -15.55
N ILE A 117 2.09 -15.49 -15.53
CA ILE A 117 1.84 -16.69 -16.35
C ILE A 117 1.82 -16.35 -17.85
N MET A 118 1.27 -15.19 -18.24
CA MET A 118 1.31 -14.72 -19.64
C MET A 118 2.73 -14.43 -20.14
N LEU A 119 3.63 -13.92 -19.28
CA LEU A 119 5.03 -13.69 -19.64
C LEU A 119 5.85 -14.99 -19.80
N VAL A 120 5.53 -16.05 -19.06
CA VAL A 120 6.28 -17.32 -19.09
C VAL A 120 5.96 -18.18 -20.32
N ARG A 121 4.81 -17.97 -20.99
CA ARG A 121 4.39 -18.81 -22.14
C ARG A 121 5.15 -18.51 -23.45
N ASN A 122 5.95 -17.45 -23.52
CA ASN A 122 6.67 -17.06 -24.75
C ASN A 122 8.09 -17.64 -24.90
N SER A 123 8.43 -18.72 -24.18
CA SER A 123 9.63 -19.52 -24.50
C SER A 123 9.24 -20.75 -25.33
N SER A 124 9.12 -20.55 -26.63
CA SER A 124 8.87 -21.61 -27.60
C SER A 124 9.89 -22.75 -27.47
N LYS A 125 9.42 -23.93 -27.05
CA LYS A 125 10.14 -25.21 -27.18
C LYS A 125 10.48 -25.47 -28.65
N LYS A 126 11.72 -25.20 -29.06
CA LYS A 126 12.26 -25.79 -30.30
C LYS A 126 12.66 -27.24 -30.05
N LYS A 127 11.78 -28.16 -30.43
CA LYS A 127 12.06 -29.59 -30.53
C LYS A 127 12.81 -29.82 -31.84
N GLY A 128 14.13 -30.03 -31.78
CA GLY A 128 14.97 -30.32 -32.95
C GLY A 128 15.87 -31.52 -32.70
N LYS A 129 15.45 -32.71 -33.15
CA LYS A 129 16.32 -33.88 -33.33
C LYS A 129 17.03 -33.73 -34.68
N GLY A 130 18.35 -33.94 -34.72
CA GLY A 130 19.09 -34.09 -35.97
C GLY A 130 20.60 -33.94 -35.81
N LYS A 131 21.30 -35.07 -35.66
CA LYS A 131 22.76 -35.18 -35.71
C LYS A 131 23.26 -34.83 -37.12
N TYR A 132 24.38 -34.11 -37.26
CA TYR A 132 25.46 -34.40 -38.24
C TYR A 132 26.66 -33.45 -38.00
N LYS A 133 27.86 -34.03 -38.00
CA LYS A 133 29.19 -33.39 -38.17
C LYS A 133 29.93 -34.22 -39.24
N PRO A 134 31.10 -33.82 -39.78
CA PRO A 134 31.62 -32.50 -40.14
C PRO A 134 32.22 -32.51 -41.58
N LYS A 135 32.68 -31.36 -42.13
CA LYS A 135 33.83 -31.34 -43.08
C LYS A 135 34.46 -29.94 -43.23
N LYS A 136 35.81 -29.95 -43.16
CA LYS A 136 36.85 -28.92 -43.40
C LYS A 136 36.76 -28.36 -44.85
N LYS A 137 37.30 -27.21 -45.31
CA LYS A 137 38.49 -26.38 -44.96
C LYS A 137 38.60 -25.15 -45.93
N HIS A 138 39.30 -24.09 -45.50
CA HIS A 138 40.04 -23.01 -46.24
C HIS A 138 39.20 -22.06 -47.14
N THR A 139 39.40 -20.74 -47.27
CA THR A 139 40.58 -19.84 -47.30
C THR A 139 40.13 -18.38 -46.96
N ALA A 140 41.06 -17.54 -46.49
CA ALA A 140 40.93 -16.06 -46.46
C ALA A 140 41.87 -15.47 -47.55
N PRO A 141 42.07 -14.13 -47.75
CA PRO A 141 41.50 -12.94 -47.11
C PRO A 141 41.24 -11.76 -48.11
N LYS A 142 41.14 -10.53 -47.56
CA LYS A 142 41.11 -9.16 -48.17
C LYS A 142 39.72 -8.54 -48.18
N GLY A 143 39.46 -7.33 -47.69
CA GLY A 143 40.28 -6.23 -47.19
C GLY A 143 39.36 -5.00 -47.10
N GLY A 144 39.64 -4.02 -46.24
CA GLY A 144 38.88 -2.77 -46.23
C GLY A 144 38.72 -2.12 -44.86
N VAL A 145 39.68 -1.26 -44.53
CA VAL A 145 39.70 -0.22 -43.48
C VAL A 145 38.56 0.79 -43.79
N THR A 146 37.77 1.37 -42.88
CA THR A 146 38.12 2.49 -41.98
C THR A 146 36.94 2.86 -41.05
N LYS A 147 37.31 3.32 -39.85
CA LYS A 147 36.51 4.13 -38.91
C LYS A 147 36.76 5.62 -39.24
N PRO A 148 35.90 6.55 -38.81
CA PRO A 148 36.34 7.41 -37.72
C PRO A 148 35.25 7.74 -36.68
N LYS A 149 35.71 8.40 -35.62
CA LYS A 149 35.09 8.63 -34.31
C LYS A 149 35.08 10.14 -34.04
N GLY A 150 34.09 10.63 -33.29
CA GLY A 150 34.11 11.90 -32.55
C GLY A 150 33.08 12.93 -33.04
N LYS A 151 32.51 13.83 -32.22
CA LYS A 151 32.73 14.20 -30.80
C LYS A 151 31.64 15.24 -30.44
N GLY A 152 31.15 15.23 -29.19
CA GLY A 152 30.95 16.43 -28.36
C GLY A 152 29.65 17.26 -28.49
N GLY A 153 29.03 17.54 -27.33
CA GLY A 153 28.06 18.63 -27.13
C GLY A 153 27.26 18.47 -25.83
N LYS A 154 27.44 19.40 -24.88
CA LYS A 154 26.93 19.43 -23.49
C LYS A 154 25.66 20.30 -23.35
N ALA A 155 24.98 20.09 -22.22
CA ALA A 155 24.19 21.03 -21.39
C ALA A 155 22.75 21.40 -21.80
N ASN A 156 21.79 21.21 -20.89
CA ASN A 156 21.45 22.23 -19.89
C ASN A 156 20.53 21.70 -18.77
N GLN A 157 20.80 22.19 -17.56
CA GLN A 157 19.94 22.20 -16.38
C GLN A 157 18.82 23.24 -16.56
N SER A 158 17.67 23.00 -15.91
CA SER A 158 16.86 24.08 -15.35
C SER A 158 16.03 23.56 -14.19
N ASP A 159 16.30 24.13 -13.02
CA ASP A 159 15.59 23.95 -11.77
C ASP A 159 14.18 24.57 -11.82
N ALA A 160 13.25 24.02 -11.04
CA ALA A 160 12.01 24.69 -10.70
C ALA A 160 11.64 24.40 -9.24
N GLU A 161 11.86 25.40 -8.38
CA GLU A 161 11.26 25.57 -7.06
C GLU A 161 9.73 25.72 -7.17
N CYS A 162 8.98 25.15 -6.22
CA CYS A 162 7.54 25.41 -6.06
C CYS A 162 7.22 25.70 -4.60
N PHE A 163 6.55 26.84 -4.39
CA PHE A 163 6.24 27.45 -3.10
C PHE A 163 5.13 26.69 -2.35
N HIS A 164 5.27 26.61 -1.03
CA HIS A 164 4.27 26.09 -0.11
C HIS A 164 3.23 27.17 0.24
N TYR A 165 1.95 26.81 0.25
CA TYR A 165 0.87 27.52 0.94
C TYR A 165 0.43 26.71 2.16
#